data_AF-A0A9E4JFK0-F1
#
_entry.id   AF-A0A9E4JFK0-F1
#
_cell.length_a   1.000
_cell.length_b   1.000
_cell.length_c   1.000
_cell.angle_alpha   90.00
_cell.angle_beta   90.00
_cell.angle_gamma   90.00
#
_symmetry.space_group_name_H-M   'P 1'
#
loop_
_entity.id
_entity.type
_entity.pdbx_description
1 polymer ?
#
loop_
_entity_poly.entity_id
_entity_poly.type
_entity_poly.pdbx_seq_one_letter_code
_entity_poly.pdbx_strand_id
1 'polypeptide(L)'
;MKKALGMMFVGLVGLGGWALASCGETEELINCQRVCARYESCFDDDYDVGACRSRCETQSDEEAGFEEKVNACESCIDDESCTSATFSCATTCAGIVP
;
A
#
# COMPACT_ATOMS: atom_id res chain seq x y z
N MET A 1 -47.50 -43.23 17.85
CA MET A 1 -46.38 -42.79 18.71
C MET A 1 -45.20 -43.72 18.48
N LYS A 2 -43.99 -43.13 18.37
CA LYS A 2 -42.66 -43.75 18.47
C LYS A 2 -41.95 -44.16 17.15
N LYS A 3 -40.86 -43.40 16.91
CA LYS A 3 -39.57 -43.73 16.29
C LYS A 3 -39.43 -43.61 14.77
N ALA A 4 -39.04 -42.41 14.32
CA ALA A 4 -38.11 -42.27 13.21
C ALA A 4 -36.82 -41.65 13.77
N LEU A 5 -35.85 -42.54 13.97
CA LEU A 5 -34.46 -42.30 14.33
C LEU A 5 -33.71 -41.97 13.03
N GLY A 6 -33.01 -40.84 12.96
CA GLY A 6 -32.14 -40.56 11.81
C GLY A 6 -31.81 -39.09 11.55
N MET A 7 -31.44 -38.30 12.57
CA MET A 7 -30.76 -37.01 12.34
C MET A 7 -29.26 -37.27 12.23
N MET A 8 -28.74 -37.09 11.00
CA MET A 8 -27.32 -37.18 10.69
C MET A 8 -26.54 -36.04 11.37
N PHE A 9 -25.51 -36.45 12.12
CA PHE A 9 -24.22 -35.78 12.31
C PHE A 9 -24.20 -34.27 12.56
N VAL A 10 -24.42 -33.89 13.83
CA VAL A 10 -23.77 -32.73 14.44
C VAL A 10 -22.39 -33.17 14.93
N GLY A 11 -21.33 -32.51 14.47
CA GLY A 11 -20.01 -32.63 15.10
C GLY A 11 -18.82 -32.19 14.27
N LEU A 12 -18.55 -30.88 14.20
CA LEU A 12 -17.17 -30.36 14.24
C LEU A 12 -17.16 -28.85 14.57
N VAL A 13 -17.17 -28.55 15.87
CA VAL A 13 -16.69 -27.26 16.39
C VAL A 13 -15.16 -27.31 16.32
N GLY A 14 -14.57 -26.51 15.43
CA GLY A 14 -13.13 -26.29 15.32
C GLY A 14 -12.88 -24.80 15.20
N LEU A 15 -12.28 -24.23 16.25
CA LEU A 15 -11.86 -22.85 16.38
C LEU A 15 -10.96 -22.41 15.21
N GLY A 16 -11.38 -21.35 14.53
CA GLY A 16 -10.63 -20.69 13.47
C GLY A 16 -11.20 -19.31 13.23
N GLY A 17 -11.31 -18.52 14.31
CA GLY A 17 -11.49 -17.09 14.17
C GLY A 17 -10.26 -16.49 13.50
N TRP A 18 -10.51 -15.62 12.52
CA TRP A 18 -9.65 -14.60 11.90
C TRP A 18 -9.68 -14.72 10.38
N ALA A 19 -10.80 -14.26 9.80
CA ALA A 19 -10.81 -13.75 8.45
C ALA A 19 -11.78 -12.55 8.38
N LEU A 20 -11.61 -11.62 9.33
CA LEU A 20 -11.92 -10.22 9.08
C LEU A 20 -10.60 -9.52 8.77
N ALA A 21 -9.90 -10.00 7.73
CA ALA A 21 -9.09 -9.09 6.95
C ALA A 21 -10.11 -8.24 6.18
N SER A 22 -10.65 -7.23 6.88
CA SER A 22 -11.25 -6.08 6.24
C SER A 22 -10.13 -5.51 5.38
N CYS A 23 -10.09 -5.89 4.09
CA CYS A 23 -9.45 -5.05 3.08
C CYS A 23 -10.22 -3.74 3.16
N GLY A 24 -9.68 -2.79 3.95
CA GLY A 24 -10.12 -1.41 3.92
C GLY A 24 -10.13 -0.97 2.46
N GLU A 25 -11.21 -0.27 2.11
CA GLU A 25 -11.32 0.70 1.02
C GLU A 25 -10.16 0.58 0.02
N THR A 26 -10.41 0.03 -1.17
CA THR A 26 -9.50 0.31 -2.29
C THR A 26 -9.73 1.77 -2.67
N GLU A 27 -9.19 2.65 -1.83
CA GLU A 27 -8.85 4.02 -2.12
C GLU A 27 -8.13 3.98 -3.47
N GLU A 28 -8.44 4.94 -4.36
CA GLU A 28 -7.64 5.16 -5.56
C GLU A 28 -6.18 5.13 -5.11
N LEU A 29 -5.45 4.07 -5.49
CA LEU A 29 -4.19 3.72 -4.84
C LEU A 29 -3.19 4.82 -5.15
N ILE A 30 -3.14 5.85 -4.30
CA ILE A 30 -2.07 6.80 -4.28
C ILE A 30 -0.82 5.94 -4.11
N ASN A 31 0.02 5.89 -5.15
CA ASN A 31 1.11 4.92 -5.23
C ASN A 31 2.30 5.34 -4.36
N CYS A 32 2.03 5.89 -3.16
CA CYS A 32 2.99 6.13 -2.09
C CYS A 32 3.85 4.89 -1.85
N GLN A 33 3.24 3.70 -1.80
CA GLN A 33 3.97 2.44 -1.64
C GLN A 33 4.99 2.21 -2.76
N ARG A 34 4.63 2.49 -4.02
CA ARG A 34 5.54 2.28 -5.16
C ARG A 34 6.68 3.30 -5.13
N VAL A 35 6.35 4.59 -4.97
CA VAL A 35 7.37 5.66 -4.91
C VAL A 35 8.37 5.41 -3.78
N CYS A 36 7.88 5.12 -2.57
CA CYS A 36 8.73 4.87 -1.41
C CYS A 36 9.58 3.60 -1.56
N ALA A 37 9.01 2.49 -2.04
CA ALA A 37 9.77 1.25 -2.26
C ALA A 37 10.80 1.39 -3.39
N ARG A 38 10.46 2.15 -4.42
CA ARG A 38 11.39 2.43 -5.50
C ARG A 38 12.53 3.31 -5.02
N TYR A 39 12.25 4.29 -4.15
CA TYR A 39 13.28 5.10 -3.51
C TYR A 39 14.23 4.24 -2.66
N GLU A 40 13.70 3.36 -1.80
CA GLU A 40 14.50 2.40 -1.03
C GLU A 40 15.42 1.61 -1.96
N SER A 41 14.86 0.96 -2.98
CA SER A 41 15.62 0.11 -3.90
C SER A 41 16.67 0.84 -4.75
N CYS A 42 16.59 2.17 -4.85
CA CYS A 42 17.41 2.96 -5.75
C CYS A 42 18.43 3.84 -5.04
N PHE A 43 18.16 4.27 -3.81
CA PHE A 43 18.92 5.32 -3.14
C PHE A 43 19.38 4.93 -1.74
N ASP A 44 18.55 4.20 -0.99
CA ASP A 44 18.82 3.85 0.39
C ASP A 44 18.10 2.55 0.76
N ASP A 45 18.83 1.43 0.74
CA ASP A 45 18.29 0.11 1.03
C ASP A 45 17.78 -0.04 2.48
N ASP A 46 18.16 0.86 3.40
CA ASP A 46 17.68 0.90 4.78
C ASP A 46 16.53 1.92 4.98
N TYR A 47 16.00 2.48 3.89
CA TYR A 47 14.94 3.48 3.93
C TYR A 47 13.62 2.91 4.46
N ASP A 48 13.02 3.61 5.42
CA ASP A 48 11.75 3.18 6.01
C ASP A 48 10.57 3.51 5.08
N VAL A 49 10.25 2.54 4.21
CA VAL A 49 9.11 2.60 3.30
C VAL A 49 7.78 2.75 4.05
N GLY A 50 7.66 2.15 5.24
CA GLY A 50 6.44 2.25 6.05
C GLY A 50 6.20 3.69 6.51
N ALA A 51 7.22 4.33 7.07
CA ALA A 51 7.17 5.72 7.49
C ALA A 51 6.94 6.67 6.31
N CYS A 52 7.62 6.44 5.18
CA CYS A 52 7.42 7.20 3.95
C CYS A 52 5.98 7.11 3.46
N ARG A 53 5.42 5.90 3.41
CA ARG A 53 4.05 5.67 2.97
C ARG A 53 3.06 6.39 3.86
N SER A 54 3.15 6.21 5.18
CA SER A 54 2.24 6.88 6.12
C SER A 54 2.30 8.40 6.03
N ARG A 55 3.48 8.98 5.83
CA ARG A 55 3.63 10.42 5.59
C ARG A 55 2.96 10.83 4.27
N CYS A 56 3.21 10.08 3.20
CA CYS A 56 2.67 10.36 1.87
C CYS A 56 1.14 10.27 1.84
N GLU A 57 0.55 9.27 2.52
CA GLU A 57 -0.90 9.12 2.70
C GLU A 57 -1.46 10.32 3.49
N THR A 58 -0.86 10.63 4.64
CA THR A 58 -1.28 11.79 5.47
C THR A 58 -1.26 13.10 4.66
N GLN A 59 -0.20 13.34 3.90
CA GLN A 59 -0.08 14.54 3.06
C GLN A 59 -1.10 14.57 1.93
N SER A 60 -1.44 13.41 1.36
CA SER A 60 -2.47 13.30 0.34
C SER A 60 -3.86 13.63 0.88
N ASP A 61 -4.16 13.22 2.11
CA ASP A 61 -5.42 13.55 2.79
C ASP A 61 -5.50 15.03 3.19
N GLU A 62 -4.37 15.64 3.56
CA GLU A 62 -4.30 17.02 4.07
C GLU A 62 -4.17 18.08 2.96
N GLU A 63 -3.50 17.76 1.85
CA GLU A 63 -3.19 18.70 0.77
C GLU A 63 -3.86 18.33 -0.54
N ALA A 64 -4.86 19.14 -0.94
CA ALA A 64 -5.49 19.02 -2.25
C ALA A 64 -4.44 19.14 -3.38
N GLY A 65 -4.37 18.12 -4.25
CA GLY A 65 -3.42 18.05 -5.36
C GLY A 65 -2.07 17.42 -5.01
N PHE A 66 -1.87 16.93 -3.77
CA PHE A 66 -0.67 16.17 -3.44
C PHE A 66 -0.66 14.79 -4.13
N GLU A 67 -1.83 14.18 -4.31
CA GLU A 67 -1.99 12.95 -5.09
C GLU A 67 -1.44 13.09 -6.53
N GLU A 68 -1.69 14.22 -7.19
CA GLU A 68 -1.18 14.50 -8.53
C GLU A 68 0.35 14.60 -8.54
N LYS A 69 0.96 15.15 -7.47
CA LYS A 69 2.42 15.14 -7.32
C LYS A 69 2.96 13.73 -7.14
N VAL A 70 2.28 12.90 -6.34
CA VAL A 70 2.69 11.49 -6.14
C VAL A 70 2.62 10.72 -7.44
N ASN A 71 1.55 10.86 -8.21
CA ASN A 71 1.41 10.24 -9.53
C ASN A 71 2.47 10.73 -10.54
N ALA A 72 2.78 12.02 -10.55
CA ALA A 72 3.84 12.57 -11.40
C ALA A 72 5.22 12.03 -11.00
N CYS A 73 5.49 11.91 -9.70
CA CYS A 73 6.73 11.34 -9.18
C CYS A 73 6.85 9.86 -9.56
N GLU A 74 5.80 9.08 -9.35
CA GLU A 74 5.72 7.67 -9.72
C GLU A 74 6.04 7.48 -11.20
N SER A 75 5.31 8.17 -12.08
CA SER A 75 5.51 8.04 -13.53
C SER A 75 6.95 8.40 -13.93
N CYS A 76 7.53 9.44 -13.35
CA CYS A 76 8.92 9.82 -13.64
C CYS A 76 9.90 8.72 -13.22
N ILE A 77 9.73 8.18 -12.01
CA ILE A 77 10.63 7.20 -11.43
C ILE A 77 10.49 5.81 -12.08
N ASP A 78 9.29 5.43 -12.53
CA ASP A 78 9.02 4.15 -13.20
C ASP A 78 9.63 4.09 -14.61
N ASP A 79 9.63 5.20 -15.35
CA ASP A 79 10.22 5.29 -16.68
C ASP A 79 11.77 5.37 -16.66
N GLU A 80 12.37 5.62 -15.48
CA GLU A 80 13.79 5.92 -15.33
C GLU A 80 14.55 4.82 -14.54
N SER A 81 15.83 4.65 -14.86
CA SER A 81 16.75 3.88 -14.00
C SER A 81 17.08 4.66 -12.72
N CYS A 82 17.46 4.00 -11.62
CA CYS A 82 17.78 4.66 -10.34
C CYS A 82 18.75 5.84 -10.49
N THR A 83 19.78 5.69 -11.33
CA THR A 83 20.75 6.74 -11.62
C THR A 83 20.16 7.91 -12.40
N SER A 84 19.23 7.67 -13.33
CA SER A 84 18.57 8.71 -14.13
C SER A 84 17.51 9.46 -13.31
N ALA A 85 16.74 8.70 -12.53
CA ALA A 85 15.69 9.21 -11.65
C ALA A 85 16.19 10.26 -10.66
N THR A 86 17.44 10.13 -10.18
CA THR A 86 18.04 11.12 -9.25
C THR A 86 18.11 12.52 -9.86
N PHE A 87 18.40 12.62 -11.16
CA PHE A 87 18.60 13.91 -11.82
C PHE A 87 17.31 14.43 -12.46
N SER A 88 16.51 13.53 -13.03
CA SER A 88 15.28 13.89 -13.75
C SER A 88 14.08 14.08 -12.82
N CYS A 89 13.97 13.26 -11.78
CA CYS A 89 12.75 13.16 -10.97
C CYS A 89 12.87 13.81 -9.59
N ALA A 90 14.07 14.21 -9.15
CA ALA A 90 14.27 14.83 -7.84
C ALA A 90 13.33 16.02 -7.59
N THR A 91 13.14 16.88 -8.59
CA THR A 91 12.24 18.05 -8.46
C THR A 91 10.76 17.65 -8.39
N THR A 92 10.37 16.61 -9.12
CA THR A 92 8.98 16.11 -9.16
C THR A 92 8.62 15.34 -7.89
N CYS A 93 9.58 14.61 -7.34
CA CYS A 93 9.45 13.81 -6.13
C CYS A 93 9.77 14.57 -4.84
N ALA A 94 10.25 15.81 -4.98
CA ALA A 94 10.63 16.66 -3.86
C ALA A 94 9.48 16.81 -2.86
N GLY A 95 9.76 16.52 -1.60
CA GLY A 95 8.78 16.62 -0.52
C GLY A 95 7.93 15.36 -0.32
N ILE A 96 7.96 14.38 -1.23
CA ILE A 96 7.40 13.04 -1.01
C ILE A 96 8.48 12.15 -0.38
N VAL A 97 9.61 12.04 -1.08
CA VAL A 97 10.83 11.35 -0.65
C VAL A 97 11.97 12.36 -0.47
N PRO A 98 13.01 12.04 0.32
CA PRO A 98 14.13 12.94 0.59
C PRO A 98 14.97 13.29 -0.64
#